data_AF-A0A965CL89-F1
#
_entry.id   AF-A0A965CL89-F1
#
_cell.length_a   1.000
_cell.length_b   1.000
_cell.length_c   1.000
_cell.angle_alpha   90.00
_cell.angle_beta   90.00
_cell.angle_gamma   90.00
#
_symmetry.space_group_name_H-M   'P 1'
#
loop_
_entity.id
_entity.type
_entity.pdbx_description
1 polymer ?
#
loop_
_entity_poly.entity_id
_entity_poly.type
_entity_poly.pdbx_seq_one_letter_code
_entity_poly.pdbx_strand_id
1 'polypeptide(L)'
;MEWFELLYRVYLAALIGGFVVLYLSSLVKDTPFTASQIDTVLADGPRTVGLVMALVWFLGMRSGAQGGPVSVEEAEVRHVLLAPVDRAAVLRRPAVQRMRTAAFAGALVGGAAGLVISKRMPTDWSTRPAEYVLCGAAAGAVISASFVVAALLVHVLRVPRWATGLL
;
A
#
# COMPACT_ATOMS: atom_id res chain seq x y z
N MET A 1 -7.22 15.91 19.13
CA MET A 1 -6.53 14.61 19.26
C MET A 1 -5.58 14.70 20.44
N GLU A 2 -5.87 14.00 21.53
CA GLU A 2 -4.96 13.94 22.67
C GLU A 2 -3.72 13.11 22.29
N TRP A 3 -2.52 13.54 22.67
CA TRP A 3 -1.25 12.89 22.31
C TRP A 3 -1.21 11.39 22.64
N PHE A 4 -1.96 10.98 23.66
CA PHE A 4 -2.12 9.58 24.04
C PHE A 4 -2.81 8.75 22.96
N GLU A 5 -3.86 9.27 22.32
CA GLU A 5 -4.59 8.55 21.27
C GLU A 5 -3.72 8.35 20.02
N LEU A 6 -2.91 9.37 19.67
CA LEU A 6 -1.94 9.26 18.59
C LEU A 6 -0.90 8.17 18.91
N LEU A 7 -0.32 8.19 20.11
CA LEU A 7 0.67 7.21 20.55
C LEU A 7 0.08 5.79 20.57
N TYR A 8 -1.15 5.64 21.04
CA TYR A 8 -1.87 4.37 21.07
C TYR A 8 -2.11 3.80 19.67
N ARG A 9 -2.54 4.64 18.71
CA ARG A 9 -2.71 4.22 17.30
C ARG A 9 -1.39 3.80 16.65
N VAL A 10 -0.30 4.54 16.92
CA VAL A 10 1.03 4.18 16.43
C VAL A 10 1.51 2.86 17.06
N TYR A 11 1.30 2.69 18.37
CA TYR A 11 1.62 1.46 19.09
C TYR A 11 0.86 0.26 18.51
N LEU A 12 -0.46 0.38 18.32
CA LEU A 12 -1.27 -0.69 17.73
C LEU A 12 -0.83 -1.02 16.30
N ALA A 13 -0.55 0.00 15.48
CA ALA A 13 -0.06 -0.21 14.12
C ALA A 13 1.31 -0.91 14.10
N ALA A 14 2.22 -0.51 14.98
CA ALA A 14 3.53 -1.13 15.11
C ALA A 14 3.44 -2.57 15.63
N LEU A 15 2.54 -2.84 16.57
CA LEU A 15 2.35 -4.17 17.16
C LEU A 15 1.70 -5.13 16.15
N ILE A 16 0.63 -4.72 15.48
CA ILE A 16 -0.04 -5.53 14.45
C ILE A 16 0.89 -5.72 13.26
N GLY A 17 1.52 -4.64 12.78
CA GLY A 17 2.47 -4.71 11.66
C GLY A 17 3.66 -5.61 11.99
N GLY A 18 4.26 -5.44 13.18
CA GLY A 18 5.34 -6.29 13.68
C GLY A 18 4.90 -7.76 13.79
N PHE A 19 3.73 -8.03 14.34
CA PHE A 19 3.19 -9.39 14.44
C PHE A 19 3.00 -10.04 13.07
N VAL A 20 2.39 -9.33 12.11
CA VAL A 20 2.21 -9.83 10.74
C VAL A 20 3.56 -10.15 10.09
N VAL A 21 4.55 -9.28 10.24
CA VAL A 21 5.90 -9.51 9.68
C VAL A 21 6.57 -10.71 10.32
N LEU A 22 6.53 -10.83 11.66
CA LEU A 22 7.13 -11.96 12.38
C LEU A 22 6.42 -13.28 12.06
N TYR A 23 5.09 -13.26 11.94
CA TYR A 23 4.29 -14.42 11.57
C TYR A 23 4.56 -14.86 10.14
N LEU A 24 4.60 -13.93 9.19
CA LEU A 24 5.00 -14.24 7.81
C LEU A 24 6.45 -14.73 7.73
N SER A 25 7.35 -14.17 8.54
CA SER A 25 8.74 -14.62 8.61
C SER A 25 8.87 -16.03 9.19
N SER A 26 8.01 -16.44 10.13
CA SER A 26 8.07 -17.78 10.73
C SER A 26 7.59 -18.87 9.77
N LEU A 27 6.72 -18.53 8.82
CA LEU A 27 6.26 -19.44 7.76
C LEU A 27 7.36 -19.74 6.71
N VAL A 28 8.44 -18.97 6.73
CA VAL A 28 9.42 -18.90 5.65
C VAL A 28 10.68 -19.64 6.13
N LYS A 29 10.87 -20.91 5.73
CA LYS A 29 12.00 -21.79 6.15
C LYS A 29 13.36 -21.32 5.65
N ASP A 30 14.38 -21.17 6.49
CA ASP A 30 15.72 -20.58 6.14
C ASP A 30 16.58 -21.34 5.11
N THR A 31 15.98 -22.22 4.31
CA THR A 31 16.66 -22.90 3.21
C THR A 31 16.82 -21.96 2.01
N PRO A 32 18.02 -21.91 1.39
CA PRO A 32 18.22 -21.18 0.14
C PRO A 32 17.32 -21.73 -0.96
N PHE A 33 16.96 -20.89 -1.92
CA PHE A 33 16.13 -21.32 -3.05
C PHE A 33 16.91 -22.29 -3.95
N THR A 34 16.24 -23.38 -4.35
CA THR A 34 16.75 -24.27 -5.40
C THR A 34 16.52 -23.62 -6.78
N ALA A 35 17.36 -23.91 -7.77
CA ALA A 35 17.23 -23.37 -9.14
C ALA A 35 15.81 -23.57 -9.72
N SER A 36 15.21 -24.75 -9.51
CA SER A 36 13.84 -25.03 -9.95
C SER A 36 12.77 -24.16 -9.27
N GLN A 37 12.98 -23.75 -8.02
CA GLN A 37 12.09 -22.84 -7.30
C GLN A 37 12.20 -21.41 -7.83
N ILE A 38 13.41 -20.98 -8.19
CA ILE A 38 13.63 -19.68 -8.82
C ILE A 38 12.91 -19.62 -10.17
N ASP A 39 13.02 -20.68 -10.98
CA ASP A 39 12.32 -20.78 -12.28
C ASP A 39 10.80 -20.70 -12.10
N THR A 40 10.27 -21.39 -11.07
CA THR A 40 8.83 -21.32 -10.74
C THR A 40 8.42 -19.91 -10.34
N VAL A 41 9.21 -19.24 -9.50
CA VAL A 41 8.95 -17.86 -9.06
C VAL A 41 9.04 -16.87 -10.23
N LEU A 42 9.96 -17.07 -11.17
CA LEU A 42 10.06 -16.23 -12.36
C LEU A 42 8.88 -16.45 -13.31
N ALA A 43 8.39 -17.69 -13.44
CA ALA A 43 7.24 -18.02 -14.29
C ALA A 43 5.90 -17.54 -13.70
N ASP A 44 5.67 -17.76 -12.40
CA ASP A 44 4.39 -17.50 -11.74
C ASP A 44 4.35 -16.18 -10.94
N GLY A 45 5.50 -15.58 -10.66
CA GLY A 45 5.63 -14.29 -9.97
C GLY A 45 4.77 -13.19 -10.57
N PRO A 46 4.80 -12.94 -11.89
CA PRO A 46 3.95 -11.92 -12.51
C PRO A 46 2.45 -12.16 -12.29
N ARG A 47 2.01 -13.42 -12.23
CA ARG A 47 0.59 -13.78 -12.02
C ARG A 47 0.15 -13.43 -10.60
N THR A 48 0.97 -13.76 -9.61
CA THR A 48 0.65 -13.48 -8.21
C THR A 48 0.68 -11.98 -7.92
N VAL A 49 1.66 -11.24 -8.45
CA VAL A 49 1.70 -9.77 -8.36
C VAL A 49 0.49 -9.13 -9.04
N GLY A 50 0.09 -9.64 -10.21
CA GLY A 50 -1.11 -9.20 -10.91
C GLY A 50 -2.39 -9.40 -10.09
N LEU A 51 -2.54 -10.54 -9.42
CA LEU A 51 -3.67 -10.82 -8.53
C LEU A 51 -3.69 -9.86 -7.33
N VAL A 52 -2.54 -9.65 -6.68
CA VAL A 52 -2.42 -8.68 -5.59
C VAL A 52 -2.80 -7.27 -6.07
N MET A 53 -2.32 -6.85 -7.23
CA MET A 53 -2.66 -5.55 -7.81
C MET A 53 -4.18 -5.43 -8.08
N ALA A 54 -4.80 -6.47 -8.64
CA ALA A 54 -6.25 -6.50 -8.87
C ALA A 54 -7.04 -6.39 -7.56
N LEU A 55 -6.63 -7.10 -6.51
CA LEU A 55 -7.25 -7.02 -5.18
C LEU A 55 -7.10 -5.62 -4.58
N VAL A 56 -5.92 -5.03 -4.69
CA VAL A 56 -5.65 -3.67 -4.20
C VAL A 56 -6.52 -2.64 -4.91
N TRP A 57 -6.68 -2.77 -6.23
CA TRP A 57 -7.60 -1.95 -7.00
C TRP A 57 -9.05 -2.16 -6.58
N PHE A 58 -9.50 -3.40 -6.43
CA PHE A 58 -10.85 -3.74 -5.96
C PHE A 58 -11.15 -3.05 -4.62
N LEU A 59 -10.25 -3.19 -3.64
CA LEU A 59 -10.39 -2.56 -2.32
C LEU A 59 -10.35 -1.02 -2.41
N GLY A 60 -9.48 -0.47 -3.26
CA GLY A 60 -9.39 0.96 -3.49
C GLY A 60 -10.69 1.52 -4.08
N MET A 61 -11.22 0.88 -5.11
CA MET A 61 -12.48 1.24 -5.73
C MET A 61 -13.66 1.14 -4.74
N ARG A 62 -13.73 0.06 -3.95
CA ARG A 62 -14.74 -0.12 -2.89
C ARG A 62 -14.65 1.00 -1.85
N SER A 63 -13.45 1.34 -1.38
CA SER A 63 -13.23 2.44 -0.45
C SER A 63 -13.62 3.80 -1.05
N GLY A 64 -13.28 4.04 -2.32
CA GLY A 64 -13.69 5.21 -3.11
C GLY A 64 -15.21 5.38 -3.17
N ALA A 65 -15.93 4.29 -3.48
CA ALA A 65 -17.38 4.27 -3.61
C ALA A 65 -18.12 4.59 -2.29
N GLN A 66 -17.53 4.21 -1.16
CA GLN A 66 -18.12 4.40 0.18
C GLN A 66 -17.83 5.78 0.80
N GLY A 67 -17.22 6.71 0.06
CA GLY A 67 -16.93 8.07 0.55
C GLY A 67 -15.47 8.50 0.38
N GLY A 68 -14.58 7.57 0.00
CA GLY A 68 -13.23 7.86 -0.46
C GLY A 68 -12.21 8.25 0.62
N PRO A 69 -10.91 8.09 0.31
CA PRO A 69 -9.82 7.90 1.29
C PRO A 69 -9.40 9.17 2.06
N VAL A 70 -10.07 10.28 1.81
CA VAL A 70 -9.82 11.59 2.42
C VAL A 70 -11.10 11.99 3.15
N SER A 71 -11.17 11.66 4.44
CA SER A 71 -12.22 12.16 5.33
C SER A 71 -11.91 13.62 5.67
N VAL A 72 -12.74 14.54 5.18
CA VAL A 72 -12.63 15.96 5.53
C VAL A 72 -13.05 16.11 7.00
N GLU A 73 -12.20 16.74 7.81
CA GLU A 73 -12.48 16.95 9.23
C GLU A 73 -13.62 17.99 9.39
N GLU A 74 -14.46 17.85 10.41
CA GLU A 74 -15.71 18.62 10.53
C GLU A 74 -15.48 20.15 10.55
N ALA A 75 -14.34 20.58 11.12
CA ALA A 75 -13.91 21.97 11.11
C ALA A 75 -13.55 22.49 9.70
N GLU A 76 -12.97 21.64 8.85
CA GLU A 76 -12.60 21.97 7.47
C GLU A 76 -13.85 22.09 6.58
N VAL A 77 -14.88 21.28 6.84
CA VAL A 77 -16.18 21.38 6.15
C VAL A 77 -16.86 22.72 6.43
N ARG A 78 -16.82 23.20 7.67
CA ARG A 78 -17.53 24.41 8.08
C ARG A 78 -16.82 25.71 7.69
N HIS A 79 -15.49 25.71 7.56
CA HIS A 79 -14.73 26.93 7.29
C HIS A 79 -14.11 26.99 5.90
N VAL A 80 -13.70 25.85 5.33
CA VAL A 80 -13.00 25.82 4.04
C VAL A 80 -13.94 25.50 2.88
N LEU A 81 -14.91 24.61 3.06
CA LEU A 81 -15.88 24.30 1.99
C LEU A 81 -16.96 25.37 1.78
N LEU A 82 -17.11 26.30 2.74
CA LEU A 82 -17.96 27.49 2.63
C LEU A 82 -17.20 28.74 2.18
N ALA A 83 -15.87 28.71 2.16
CA ALA A 83 -15.07 29.81 1.63
C ALA A 83 -15.19 29.85 0.08
N PRO A 84 -15.10 31.03 -0.55
CA PRO A 84 -15.12 31.18 -2.00
C PRO A 84 -13.77 30.74 -2.62
N VAL A 85 -13.34 29.52 -2.32
CA VAL A 85 -12.09 28.92 -2.80
C VAL A 85 -12.44 27.65 -3.57
N ASP A 86 -11.72 27.41 -4.67
CA ASP A 86 -11.90 26.19 -5.45
C ASP A 86 -11.58 24.94 -4.60
N ARG A 87 -12.60 24.09 -4.42
CA ARG A 87 -12.54 22.85 -3.63
C ARG A 87 -11.46 21.91 -4.15
N ALA A 88 -11.20 21.91 -5.46
CA ALA A 88 -10.16 21.08 -6.06
C ALA A 88 -8.76 21.47 -5.57
N ALA A 89 -8.49 22.77 -5.38
CA ALA A 89 -7.20 23.24 -4.88
C ALA A 89 -6.98 22.84 -3.41
N VAL A 90 -8.04 22.89 -2.59
CA VAL A 90 -8.00 22.52 -1.18
C VAL A 90 -7.73 21.03 -0.99
N LEU A 91 -8.43 20.18 -1.74
CA LEU A 91 -8.37 18.72 -1.57
C LEU A 91 -7.10 18.07 -2.16
N ARG A 92 -6.37 18.77 -3.04
CA ARG A 92 -5.11 18.26 -3.63
C ARG A 92 -4.05 17.95 -2.57
N ARG A 93 -3.90 18.82 -1.57
CA ARG A 93 -2.84 18.66 -0.56
C ARG A 93 -3.10 17.42 0.33
N PRO A 94 -4.30 17.21 0.91
CA PRO A 94 -4.64 15.97 1.62
C PRO A 94 -4.50 14.72 0.74
N ALA A 95 -4.91 14.78 -0.53
CA ALA A 95 -4.79 13.66 -1.46
C ALA A 95 -3.33 13.25 -1.69
N VAL A 96 -2.44 14.22 -1.95
CA VAL A 96 -1.00 13.97 -2.12
C VAL A 96 -0.38 13.44 -0.82
N GLN A 97 -0.76 13.98 0.34
CA GLN A 97 -0.28 13.47 1.63
C GLN A 97 -0.68 12.01 1.84
N ARG A 98 -1.95 11.65 1.58
CA ARG A 98 -2.44 10.27 1.69
C ARG A 98 -1.70 9.34 0.74
N MET A 99 -1.48 9.77 -0.51
CA MET A 99 -0.73 8.99 -1.50
C MET A 99 0.72 8.77 -1.04
N ARG A 100 1.39 9.80 -0.51
CA ARG A 100 2.76 9.70 0.01
C ARG A 100 2.86 8.76 1.22
N THR A 101 1.92 8.85 2.16
CA THR A 101 1.90 7.96 3.33
C THR A 101 1.65 6.51 2.90
N ALA A 102 0.73 6.26 1.97
CA ALA A 102 0.50 4.93 1.43
C ALA A 102 1.73 4.39 0.70
N ALA A 103 2.33 5.19 -0.18
CA ALA A 103 3.56 4.83 -0.89
C ALA A 103 4.70 4.50 0.08
N PHE A 104 4.89 5.32 1.11
CA PHE A 104 5.92 5.10 2.13
C PHE A 104 5.69 3.80 2.91
N ALA A 105 4.46 3.56 3.37
CA ALA A 105 4.12 2.32 4.07
C ALA A 105 4.34 1.08 3.17
N GLY A 106 3.92 1.17 1.90
CA GLY A 106 4.15 0.12 0.91
C GLY A 106 5.64 -0.11 0.63
N ALA A 107 6.44 0.96 0.57
CA ALA A 107 7.89 0.88 0.40
C ALA A 107 8.57 0.13 1.54
N LEU A 108 8.15 0.38 2.79
CA LEU A 108 8.69 -0.33 3.95
C LEU A 108 8.37 -1.83 3.88
N VAL A 109 7.12 -2.18 3.60
CA VAL A 109 6.68 -3.59 3.50
C VAL A 109 7.38 -4.29 2.33
N GLY A 110 7.41 -3.68 1.16
CA GLY A 110 8.05 -4.23 -0.03
C GLY A 110 9.57 -4.35 0.12
N GLY A 111 10.21 -3.36 0.75
CA GLY A 111 11.64 -3.41 1.05
C GLY A 111 12.00 -4.51 2.06
N ALA A 112 11.18 -4.70 3.09
CA ALA A 112 11.33 -5.80 4.04
C ALA A 112 11.17 -7.17 3.35
N ALA A 113 10.19 -7.32 2.46
CA ALA A 113 10.04 -8.54 1.65
C ALA A 113 11.27 -8.77 0.75
N GLY A 114 11.77 -7.72 0.09
CA GLY A 114 13.00 -7.76 -0.70
C GLY A 114 14.22 -8.19 0.13
N LEU A 115 14.32 -7.74 1.38
CA LEU A 115 15.38 -8.14 2.31
C LEU A 115 15.30 -9.62 2.71
N VAL A 116 14.09 -10.16 2.87
CA VAL A 116 13.90 -11.60 3.14
C VAL A 116 14.31 -12.43 1.92
N ILE A 117 13.92 -11.98 0.72
CA ILE A 117 14.28 -12.64 -0.55
C ILE A 117 15.80 -12.61 -0.76
N SER A 118 16.46 -11.48 -0.50
CA SER A 118 17.91 -11.34 -0.71
C SER A 118 18.72 -12.33 0.14
N LYS A 119 18.21 -12.74 1.30
CA LYS A 119 18.87 -13.72 2.18
C LYS A 119 18.76 -15.16 1.68
N ARG A 120 17.85 -15.44 0.73
CA ARG A 120 17.58 -16.79 0.22
C ARG A 120 18.13 -17.05 -1.17
N MET A 121 18.51 -16.00 -1.87
CA MET A 121 19.09 -16.11 -3.19
C MET A 121 20.52 -16.67 -3.09
N PRO A 122 20.91 -17.60 -3.97
CA PRO A 122 22.30 -18.00 -4.11
C PRO A 122 23.16 -16.75 -4.33
N THR A 123 24.21 -16.59 -3.54
CA THR A 123 25.11 -15.44 -3.65
C THR A 123 26.00 -15.61 -4.88
N ASP A 124 25.49 -15.27 -6.05
CA ASP A 124 26.31 -15.01 -7.23
C ASP A 124 26.95 -13.62 -7.12
N TRP A 125 28.19 -13.51 -7.60
CA TRP A 125 29.04 -12.31 -7.54
C TRP A 125 28.45 -11.05 -8.21
N SER A 126 27.37 -11.20 -8.98
CA SER A 126 26.73 -10.15 -9.77
C SER A 126 25.54 -9.47 -9.08
N THR A 127 24.92 -10.06 -8.04
CA THR A 127 23.65 -9.54 -7.52
C THR A 127 23.79 -9.02 -6.10
N ARG A 128 23.60 -7.71 -5.91
CA ARG A 128 23.75 -7.09 -4.60
C ARG A 128 22.44 -7.24 -3.80
N PRO A 129 22.49 -7.56 -2.50
CA PRO A 129 21.28 -7.68 -1.67
C PRO A 129 20.45 -6.39 -1.65
N ALA A 130 21.11 -5.24 -1.83
CA ALA A 130 20.45 -3.94 -1.93
C ALA A 130 19.47 -3.82 -3.10
N GLU A 131 19.72 -4.51 -4.23
CA GLU A 131 18.84 -4.43 -5.41
C GLU A 131 17.46 -5.03 -5.13
N TYR A 132 17.41 -6.18 -4.45
CA TYR A 132 16.15 -6.80 -4.04
C TYR A 132 15.36 -5.91 -3.07
N VAL A 133 16.03 -5.25 -2.13
CA VAL A 133 15.40 -4.32 -1.19
C VAL A 133 14.84 -3.11 -1.94
N LEU A 134 15.60 -2.53 -2.86
CA LEU A 134 15.17 -1.36 -3.65
C LEU A 134 14.02 -1.69 -4.60
N CYS A 135 14.10 -2.81 -5.34
CA CYS A 135 13.04 -3.27 -6.22
C CYS A 135 11.78 -3.61 -5.42
N GLY A 136 11.92 -4.30 -4.28
CA GLY A 136 10.82 -4.60 -3.38
C GLY A 136 10.16 -3.33 -2.85
N ALA A 137 10.94 -2.35 -2.40
CA ALA A 137 10.43 -1.07 -1.91
C ALA A 137 9.71 -0.29 -3.02
N ALA A 138 10.28 -0.22 -4.22
CA ALA A 138 9.65 0.44 -5.37
C ALA A 138 8.31 -0.24 -5.74
N ALA A 139 8.29 -1.57 -5.83
CA ALA A 139 7.08 -2.33 -6.13
C ALA A 139 5.99 -2.11 -5.06
N GLY A 140 6.36 -2.23 -3.78
CA GLY A 140 5.44 -1.99 -2.66
C GLY A 140 4.87 -0.57 -2.65
N ALA A 141 5.69 0.44 -2.94
CA ALA A 141 5.26 1.83 -3.04
C ALA A 141 4.25 2.06 -4.18
N VAL A 142 4.48 1.46 -5.36
CA VAL A 142 3.59 1.58 -6.52
C VAL A 142 2.27 0.89 -6.24
N ILE A 143 2.29 -0.34 -5.69
CA ILE A 143 1.09 -1.09 -5.35
C ILE A 143 0.24 -0.30 -4.36
N SER A 144 0.82 0.19 -3.26
CA SER A 144 0.06 0.94 -2.26
C SER A 144 -0.40 2.33 -2.73
N ALA A 145 0.37 3.01 -3.58
CA ALA A 145 -0.07 4.26 -4.20
C ALA A 145 -1.26 4.03 -5.14
N SER A 146 -1.26 2.92 -5.88
CA SER A 146 -2.34 2.57 -6.81
C SER A 146 -3.69 2.40 -6.11
N PHE A 147 -3.71 1.92 -4.86
CA PHE A 147 -4.92 1.88 -4.01
C PHE A 147 -5.56 3.26 -3.88
N VAL A 148 -4.74 4.27 -3.54
CA VAL A 148 -5.21 5.65 -3.33
C VAL A 148 -5.69 6.25 -4.64
N VAL A 149 -4.96 6.00 -5.73
CA VAL A 149 -5.35 6.45 -7.08
C VAL A 149 -6.69 5.83 -7.50
N ALA A 150 -6.87 4.52 -7.34
CA ALA A 150 -8.12 3.83 -7.67
C ALA A 150 -9.30 4.39 -6.86
N ALA A 151 -9.10 4.64 -5.56
CA ALA A 151 -10.12 5.21 -4.70
C ALA A 151 -10.50 6.66 -5.09
N LEU A 152 -9.50 7.48 -5.42
CA LEU A 152 -9.73 8.86 -5.89
C LEU A 152 -10.41 8.90 -7.25
N LEU A 153 -10.04 8.01 -8.18
CA LEU A 153 -10.66 7.93 -9.50
C LEU A 153 -12.15 7.61 -9.40
N VAL A 154 -12.52 6.59 -8.61
CA VAL A 154 -13.94 6.24 -8.40
C VAL A 154 -14.73 7.39 -7.77
N HIS A 155 -14.12 8.09 -6.81
CA HIS A 155 -14.74 9.23 -6.16
C HIS A 155 -14.96 10.41 -7.11
N VAL A 156 -13.95 10.78 -7.90
CA VAL A 156 -14.01 11.89 -8.86
C VAL A 156 -14.95 11.59 -10.02
N LEU A 157 -14.93 10.36 -10.53
CA LEU A 157 -15.79 9.93 -11.63
C LEU A 157 -17.26 9.73 -11.21
N ARG A 158 -17.58 9.90 -9.91
CA ARG A 158 -18.93 9.73 -9.35
C ARG A 158 -19.60 8.44 -9.82
N VAL A 159 -18.85 7.34 -9.78
CA VAL A 159 -19.33 6.04 -10.27
C VAL A 159 -20.64 5.70 -9.56
N PRO A 160 -21.73 5.45 -10.31
CA PRO A 160 -23.04 5.33 -9.71
C PRO A 160 -23.16 4.05 -8.88
N ARG A 161 -23.88 4.13 -7.76
CA ARG A 161 -23.90 3.10 -6.70
C ARG A 161 -24.35 1.70 -7.15
N TRP A 162 -25.09 1.61 -8.27
CA TRP A 162 -25.50 0.33 -8.86
C TRP A 162 -24.33 -0.44 -9.48
N ALA A 163 -23.31 0.25 -10.01
CA ALA A 163 -22.08 -0.38 -10.52
C ALA A 163 -21.16 -0.85 -9.37
N THR A 164 -21.31 -0.27 -8.18
CA THR A 164 -20.53 -0.62 -6.98
C THR A 164 -21.27 -1.54 -6.02
N GLY A 165 -22.51 -1.95 -6.32
CA GLY A 165 -23.30 -2.82 -5.44
C GLY A 165 -22.75 -4.24 -5.28
N LEU A 166 -21.80 -4.63 -6.15
CA LEU A 166 -21.10 -5.92 -6.12
C LEU A 166 -19.65 -5.83 -5.57
N LEU A 167 -19.16 -4.62 -5.26
CA LEU A 167 -17.83 -4.34 -4.66
C LEU A 167 -17.90 -4.37 -3.13
#